data_AF-A0A957XKC6-F1
#
_entry.id   AF-A0A957XKC6-F1
#
_cell.length_a   1.000
_cell.length_b   1.000
_cell.length_c   1.000
_cell.angle_alpha   90.00
_cell.angle_beta   90.00
_cell.angle_gamma   90.00
#
_symmetry.space_group_name_H-M   'P 1'
#
loop_
_entity.id
_entity.type
_entity.pdbx_description
1 polymer ?
#
loop_
_entity_poly.entity_id
_entity_poly.type
_entity_poly.pdbx_seq_one_letter_code
_entity_poly.pdbx_strand_id
1 'polypeptide(L)'
;DWSSGRVQGDTLEIWLEAELQPGTHLVLTLRRTPDGAEQTTVRFDAEQQQLTVDTSQSSLDPDLSSAPVTVACPLANPNRLRLRIFLDRSVLELFAERHICLTSRVYPTRPDSTGLALATVQGSANVTRLSLWPMQSIWTT
;
A
#
# COMPACT_ATOMS: atom_id res chain seq x y z
N ASP A 1 -2.40 19.48 -7.99
CA ASP A 1 -1.25 19.31 -8.89
C ASP A 1 -0.10 18.73 -8.06
N TRP A 2 0.07 17.40 -8.08
CA TRP A 2 0.93 16.64 -7.15
C TRP A 2 2.35 16.46 -7.70
N SER A 3 2.88 17.51 -8.30
CA SER A 3 4.15 17.53 -9.03
C SER A 3 5.24 18.23 -8.22
N SER A 4 5.68 17.63 -7.11
CA SER A 4 7.00 17.97 -6.53
C SER A 4 7.57 16.79 -5.73
N GLY A 5 8.13 15.84 -6.48
CA GLY A 5 8.87 14.69 -5.97
C GLY A 5 8.19 13.37 -6.35
N ARG A 6 8.79 12.60 -7.26
CA ARG A 6 8.50 11.17 -7.35
C ARG A 6 8.89 10.57 -6.00
N VAL A 7 7.91 10.35 -5.13
CA VAL A 7 8.17 9.62 -3.89
C VAL A 7 8.32 8.16 -4.28
N GLN A 8 9.50 7.62 -4.03
CA GLN A 8 9.90 6.26 -4.37
C GLN A 8 10.81 5.75 -3.25
N GLY A 9 10.82 4.44 -3.01
CA GLY A 9 11.69 3.83 -2.02
C GLY A 9 11.31 2.39 -1.71
N ASP A 10 12.23 1.72 -1.04
CA ASP A 10 12.08 0.35 -0.55
C ASP A 10 12.10 0.27 1.00
N THR A 11 12.28 1.41 1.67
CA THR A 11 12.36 1.55 3.13
C THR A 11 11.57 2.79 3.58
N LEU A 12 10.28 2.61 3.86
CA LEU A 12 9.32 3.69 4.06
C LEU A 12 8.35 3.41 5.20
N GLU A 13 8.08 4.43 6.01
CA GLU A 13 6.84 4.54 6.76
C GLU A 13 5.86 5.39 5.96
N ILE A 14 4.60 4.95 5.85
CA ILE A 14 3.53 5.66 5.16
C ILE A 14 2.35 5.82 6.11
N TRP A 15 1.82 7.04 6.23
CA TRP A 15 0.57 7.33 6.94
C TRP A 15 -0.44 7.93 5.97
N LEU A 16 -1.54 7.20 5.76
CA LEU A 16 -2.64 7.59 4.89
C LEU A 16 -3.92 7.74 5.70
N GLU A 17 -4.57 8.90 5.60
CA GLU A 17 -5.95 9.10 6.04
C GLU A 17 -6.78 9.61 4.86
N ALA A 18 -7.88 8.92 4.57
CA ALA A 18 -8.77 9.26 3.48
C ALA A 18 -10.23 9.25 3.94
N GLU A 19 -10.99 10.23 3.49
CA GLU A 19 -12.44 10.21 3.54
C GLU A 19 -12.98 9.61 2.25
N LEU A 20 -13.86 8.62 2.35
CA LEU A 20 -14.31 7.79 1.23
C LEU A 20 -15.81 7.97 1.01
N GLN A 21 -16.23 8.12 -0.24
CA GLN A 21 -17.64 7.94 -0.58
C GLN A 21 -18.02 6.44 -0.51
N PRO A 22 -19.28 6.08 -0.22
CA PRO A 22 -19.75 4.70 -0.35
C PRO A 22 -19.42 4.11 -1.72
N GLY A 23 -19.03 2.82 -1.77
CA GLY A 23 -18.63 2.14 -3.00
C GLY A 23 -17.25 2.55 -3.55
N THR A 24 -16.46 3.33 -2.81
CA THR A 24 -15.10 3.70 -3.22
C THR A 24 -14.13 2.54 -3.05
N HIS A 25 -13.33 2.30 -4.09
CA HIS A 25 -12.23 1.33 -4.05
C HIS A 25 -10.92 2.12 -4.13
N LEU A 26 -10.27 2.32 -2.99
CA LEU A 26 -8.99 3.02 -2.89
C LEU A 26 -7.84 2.01 -3.08
N VAL A 27 -6.83 2.36 -3.87
CA VAL A 27 -5.67 1.51 -4.17
C VAL A 27 -4.39 2.30 -3.95
N LEU A 28 -3.57 1.84 -3.01
CA LEU A 28 -2.18 2.23 -2.86
C LEU A 28 -1.29 1.16 -3.50
N THR A 29 -0.52 1.55 -4.51
CA THR A 29 0.47 0.70 -5.15
C THR A 29 1.86 1.02 -4.59
N LEU A 30 2.59 -0.03 -4.20
CA LEU A 30 3.93 0.00 -3.63
C LEU A 30 4.87 -0.82 -4.51
N ARG A 31 6.18 -0.56 -4.42
CA ARG A 31 7.21 -1.32 -5.16
C ARG A 31 6.81 -1.50 -6.62
N ARG A 32 6.50 -0.38 -7.28
CA ARG A 32 6.03 -0.34 -8.67
C ARG A 32 7.19 -0.02 -9.60
N THR A 33 7.40 -0.82 -10.65
CA THR A 33 8.31 -0.43 -11.73
C THR A 33 7.69 0.66 -12.61
N PRO A 34 8.46 1.47 -13.35
CA PRO A 34 7.91 2.52 -14.21
C PRO A 34 6.89 1.99 -15.25
N ASP A 35 7.17 0.82 -15.83
CA ASP A 35 6.31 0.12 -16.80
C ASP A 35 5.18 -0.69 -16.16
N GLY A 36 5.17 -0.85 -14.83
CA GLY A 36 4.16 -1.63 -14.10
C GLY A 36 4.33 -3.15 -14.18
N ALA A 37 5.48 -3.65 -14.64
CA ALA A 37 5.80 -5.08 -14.68
C ALA A 37 5.86 -5.73 -13.27
N GLU A 38 6.32 -5.00 -12.26
CA GLU A 38 6.23 -5.42 -10.85
C GLU A 38 5.46 -4.38 -10.05
N GLN A 39 4.61 -4.85 -9.14
CA GLN A 39 3.84 -4.03 -8.19
C GLN A 39 3.26 -4.84 -7.04
N THR A 40 3.10 -4.19 -5.89
CA THR A 40 2.27 -4.68 -4.77
C THR A 40 1.11 -3.71 -4.58
N THR A 41 -0.11 -4.22 -4.40
CA THR A 41 -1.28 -3.36 -4.19
C THR A 41 -1.91 -3.58 -2.83
N VAL A 42 -2.28 -2.47 -2.19
CA VAL A 42 -3.08 -2.40 -0.98
C VAL A 42 -4.41 -1.76 -1.37
N ARG A 43 -5.49 -2.52 -1.28
CA ARG A 43 -6.81 -2.12 -1.76
C ARG A 43 -7.78 -2.07 -0.59
N PHE A 44 -8.57 -1.00 -0.50
CA PHE A 44 -9.67 -0.92 0.45
C PHE A 44 -10.98 -0.77 -0.32
N ASP A 45 -11.90 -1.70 -0.09
CA ASP A 45 -13.29 -1.67 -0.57
C ASP A 45 -14.17 -1.06 0.53
N ALA A 46 -14.69 0.15 0.30
CA ALA A 46 -15.49 0.87 1.28
C ALA A 46 -16.89 0.29 1.48
N GLU A 47 -17.46 -0.40 0.49
CA GLU A 47 -18.78 -1.00 0.59
C GLU A 47 -18.74 -2.29 1.38
N GLN A 48 -17.76 -3.14 1.11
CA GLN A 48 -17.56 -4.39 1.85
C GLN A 48 -16.76 -4.22 3.15
N GLN A 49 -16.16 -3.04 3.35
CA GLN A 49 -15.20 -2.76 4.43
C GLN A 49 -14.12 -3.83 4.50
N GLN A 50 -13.45 -4.08 3.38
CA GLN A 50 -12.40 -5.10 3.27
C GLN A 50 -11.08 -4.47 2.86
N LEU A 51 -10.00 -4.94 3.47
CA LEU A 51 -8.63 -4.58 3.13
C LEU A 51 -7.96 -5.79 2.48
N THR A 52 -7.41 -5.58 1.28
CA THR A 52 -6.70 -6.60 0.51
C THR A 52 -5.27 -6.18 0.27
N VAL A 53 -4.33 -7.09 0.51
CA VAL A 53 -2.93 -6.97 0.08
C VAL A 53 -2.68 -8.01 -1.01
N ASP A 54 -2.30 -7.54 -2.19
CA ASP A 54 -2.01 -8.37 -3.35
C ASP A 54 -0.54 -8.22 -3.75
N THR A 55 0.22 -9.31 -3.57
CA THR A 55 1.63 -9.41 -3.94
C THR A 55 1.86 -10.32 -5.15
N SER A 56 0.79 -10.74 -5.85
CA SER A 56 0.87 -11.70 -6.97
C SER A 56 1.68 -11.19 -8.16
N GLN A 57 1.81 -9.87 -8.30
CA GLN A 57 2.66 -9.19 -9.29
C GLN A 57 3.90 -8.54 -8.66
N SER A 58 4.28 -8.91 -7.44
CA SER A 58 5.40 -8.27 -6.74
C SER A 58 6.77 -8.71 -7.24
N SER A 59 6.85 -9.76 -8.06
CA SER A 59 8.08 -10.38 -8.55
C SER A 59 7.89 -10.89 -9.99
N LEU A 60 8.95 -10.85 -10.79
CA LEU A 60 9.05 -11.56 -12.07
C LEU A 60 9.67 -12.97 -11.94
N ASP A 61 10.06 -13.38 -10.73
CA ASP A 61 10.58 -14.72 -10.47
C ASP A 61 9.45 -15.76 -10.62
N PRO A 62 9.54 -16.69 -11.60
CA PRO A 62 8.47 -17.66 -11.85
C PRO A 62 8.30 -18.68 -10.71
N ASP A 63 9.29 -18.84 -9.83
CA ASP A 63 9.22 -19.73 -8.68
C ASP A 63 8.47 -19.09 -7.49
N LEU A 64 8.24 -17.78 -7.54
CA LEU A 64 7.49 -17.03 -6.54
C LEU A 64 6.05 -16.82 -7.02
N SER A 65 5.10 -17.32 -6.22
CA SER A 65 3.68 -17.02 -6.41
C SER A 65 3.04 -16.68 -5.07
N SER A 66 2.05 -15.81 -5.11
CA SER A 66 1.22 -15.48 -3.96
C SER A 66 -0.21 -15.20 -4.39
N ALA A 67 -1.14 -15.43 -3.48
CA ALA A 67 -2.53 -15.05 -3.65
C ALA A 67 -2.80 -13.75 -2.85
N PRO A 68 -3.75 -12.92 -3.30
CA PRO A 68 -4.22 -11.80 -2.49
C PRO A 68 -4.74 -12.28 -1.13
N VAL A 69 -4.40 -11.53 -0.07
CA VAL A 69 -4.92 -11.75 1.27
C VAL A 69 -5.91 -10.65 1.58
N THR A 70 -7.15 -11.03 1.88
CA THR A 70 -8.24 -10.10 2.22
C THR A 70 -8.71 -10.33 3.65
N VAL A 71 -8.91 -9.25 4.39
CA VAL A 71 -9.48 -9.28 5.75
C VAL A 71 -10.61 -8.28 5.89
N ALA A 72 -11.55 -8.58 6.78
CA ALA A 72 -12.52 -7.61 7.23
C ALA A 72 -11.80 -6.44 7.91
N CYS A 73 -12.20 -5.23 7.52
CA CYS A 73 -11.66 -3.98 8.03
C CYS A 73 -12.80 -3.01 8.37
N PRO A 74 -13.61 -3.33 9.40
CA PRO A 74 -14.71 -2.46 9.81
C PRO A 74 -14.18 -1.12 10.29
N LEU A 75 -14.66 -0.03 9.68
CA LEU A 75 -14.23 1.32 10.03
C LEU A 75 -14.98 1.83 11.26
N ALA A 76 -14.27 2.43 12.21
CA ALA A 76 -14.89 3.09 13.37
C ALA A 76 -15.75 4.30 12.96
N ASN A 77 -15.34 4.99 11.88
CA ASN A 77 -16.16 5.95 11.16
C ASN A 77 -16.36 5.42 9.72
N PRO A 78 -17.59 5.13 9.28
CA PRO A 78 -17.87 4.45 8.01
C PRO A 78 -17.21 5.06 6.77
N ASN A 79 -16.92 6.36 6.80
CA ASN A 79 -16.38 7.10 5.66
C ASN A 79 -14.92 7.50 5.85
N ARG A 80 -14.20 7.03 6.88
CA ARG A 80 -12.81 7.42 7.14
C ARG A 80 -11.93 6.21 7.34
N LEU A 81 -10.97 6.04 6.43
CA LEU A 81 -9.93 5.02 6.50
C LEU A 81 -8.65 5.63 7.06
N ARG A 82 -8.03 4.94 8.04
CA ARG A 82 -6.67 5.22 8.51
C ARG A 82 -5.76 4.02 8.32
N LEU A 83 -4.70 4.20 7.56
CA LEU A 83 -3.64 3.21 7.34
C LEU A 83 -2.29 3.77 7.79
N ARG A 84 -1.54 2.93 8.51
CA ARG A 84 -0.11 3.12 8.74
C ARG A 84 0.62 1.90 8.19
N ILE A 85 1.58 2.11 7.30
CA ILE A 85 2.25 1.05 6.55
C ILE A 85 3.76 1.18 6.74
N PHE A 86 4.42 0.06 6.99
CA PHE A 86 5.86 -0.04 7.06
C PHE A 86 6.33 -0.97 5.95
N LEU A 87 7.19 -0.44 5.09
CA LEU A 87 7.86 -1.16 4.02
C LEU A 87 9.35 -1.19 4.37
N ASP A 88 9.91 -2.36 4.66
CA ASP A 88 11.35 -2.56 4.85
C ASP A 88 11.83 -3.66 3.93
N ARG A 89 12.32 -3.25 2.76
CA ARG A 89 12.80 -4.10 1.67
C ARG A 89 11.77 -5.19 1.33
N SER A 90 11.95 -6.40 1.85
CA SER A 90 11.05 -7.53 1.57
C SER A 90 9.86 -7.66 2.52
N VAL A 91 9.75 -6.80 3.54
CA VAL A 91 8.71 -6.86 4.56
C VAL A 91 7.72 -5.73 4.32
N LEU A 92 6.44 -6.06 4.32
CA LEU A 92 5.34 -5.10 4.27
C LEU A 92 4.40 -5.36 5.45
N GLU A 93 4.24 -4.38 6.33
CA GLU A 93 3.32 -4.41 7.46
C GLU A 93 2.32 -3.28 7.36
N LEU A 94 1.04 -3.58 7.54
CA LEU A 94 -0.04 -2.62 7.44
C LEU A 94 -0.89 -2.66 8.71
N PHE A 95 -1.14 -1.49 9.25
CA PHE A 95 -1.97 -1.28 10.42
C PHE A 95 -3.19 -0.44 10.03
N ALA A 96 -4.38 -1.03 10.12
CA ALA A 96 -5.64 -0.35 9.83
C ALA A 96 -6.47 -0.17 11.10
N GLU A 97 -7.09 1.01 11.26
CA GLU A 97 -8.03 1.34 12.34
C GLU A 97 -7.55 0.96 13.77
N ARG A 98 -6.22 0.93 14.01
CA ARG A 98 -5.54 0.54 15.25
C ARG A 98 -5.72 -0.90 15.73
N HIS A 99 -6.50 -1.73 15.05
CA HIS A 99 -6.82 -3.09 15.51
C HIS A 99 -6.62 -4.19 14.46
N ILE A 100 -6.29 -3.82 13.22
CA ILE A 100 -5.96 -4.77 12.16
C ILE A 100 -4.49 -4.65 11.85
N CYS A 101 -3.81 -5.79 11.80
CA CYS A 101 -2.45 -5.90 11.31
C CYS A 101 -2.42 -6.94 10.19
N LEU A 102 -1.85 -6.56 9.05
CA LEU A 102 -1.53 -7.45 7.94
C LEU A 102 -0.04 -7.40 7.68
N THR A 103 0.61 -8.55 7.66
CA THR A 103 2.02 -8.68 7.30
C THR A 103 2.11 -9.52 6.03
N SER A 104 2.92 -9.07 5.08
CA SER A 104 3.22 -9.79 3.86
C SER A 104 4.68 -9.64 3.48
N ARG A 105 5.12 -10.47 2.53
CA ARG A 105 6.45 -10.37 1.95
C ARG A 105 6.36 -9.99 0.48
N VAL A 106 7.31 -9.18 0.04
CA VAL A 106 7.47 -8.74 -1.35
C VAL A 106 8.89 -9.05 -1.80
N TYR A 107 9.06 -9.57 -3.01
CA TYR A 107 10.37 -9.91 -3.55
C TYR A 107 10.56 -9.40 -4.98
N PRO A 108 10.58 -8.07 -5.20
CA PRO A 108 10.84 -7.53 -6.53
C PRO A 108 12.20 -7.99 -7.05
N THR A 109 12.23 -8.46 -8.29
CA THR A 109 13.45 -8.84 -9.00
C THR A 109 14.16 -7.62 -9.56
N ARG A 110 13.43 -6.53 -9.82
CA ARG A 110 14.00 -5.34 -10.45
C ARG A 110 14.38 -4.28 -9.42
N PRO A 111 15.60 -3.70 -9.53
CA PRO A 111 16.04 -2.65 -8.62
C PRO A 111 15.28 -1.33 -8.78
N ASP A 112 14.63 -1.11 -9.94
CA ASP A 112 13.81 0.08 -10.20
C ASP A 112 12.36 -0.06 -9.72
N SER A 113 12.02 -1.17 -9.07
CA SER A 113 10.72 -1.44 -8.44
C SER A 113 10.57 -0.66 -7.12
N THR A 114 10.53 0.66 -7.22
CA THR A 114 10.54 1.60 -6.08
C THR A 114 9.39 2.60 -6.09
N GLY A 115 8.61 2.63 -7.17
CA GLY A 115 7.53 3.58 -7.35
C GLY A 115 6.36 3.37 -6.39
N LEU A 116 5.65 4.47 -6.14
CA LEU A 116 4.42 4.53 -5.35
C LEU A 116 3.32 5.17 -6.19
N ALA A 117 2.08 4.74 -6.01
CA ALA A 117 0.92 5.40 -6.61
C ALA A 117 -0.29 5.28 -5.70
N LEU A 118 -1.16 6.30 -5.68
CA LEU A 118 -2.43 6.26 -4.99
C LEU A 118 -3.54 6.61 -5.99
N ALA A 119 -4.55 5.77 -6.09
CA ALA A 119 -5.65 5.94 -7.02
C ALA A 119 -6.96 5.44 -6.43
N THR A 120 -8.07 5.90 -6.99
CA THR A 120 -9.39 5.28 -6.82
C THR A 120 -9.74 4.55 -8.12
N VAL A 121 -10.06 3.26 -8.04
CA VAL A 121 -10.52 2.50 -9.22
C VAL A 121 -12.03 2.60 -9.41
N GLN A 122 -12.76 2.93 -8.35
CA GLN A 122 -14.18 3.22 -8.33
C GLN A 122 -14.47 4.24 -7.23
N GLY A 123 -15.48 5.09 -7.44
CA GLY A 123 -15.88 6.12 -6.48
C GLY A 123 -14.87 7.26 -6.37
N SER A 124 -14.89 7.96 -5.24
CA SER A 124 -13.97 9.06 -4.99
C SER A 124 -13.57 9.15 -3.52
N ALA A 125 -12.34 9.62 -3.30
CA ALA A 125 -11.74 9.76 -1.99
C ALA A 125 -11.14 11.16 -1.84
N ASN A 126 -11.30 11.75 -0.66
CA ASN A 126 -10.58 12.93 -0.24
C ASN A 126 -9.44 12.51 0.68
N VAL A 127 -8.20 12.62 0.21
CA VAL A 127 -7.02 12.30 1.03
C VAL A 127 -6.77 13.45 2.00
N THR A 128 -7.10 13.23 3.27
CA THR A 128 -6.95 14.22 4.34
C THR A 128 -5.54 14.22 4.93
N ARG A 129 -4.81 13.11 4.79
CA ARG A 129 -3.39 13.02 5.13
C ARG A 129 -2.68 12.00 4.26
N LEU A 130 -1.52 12.38 3.75
CA LEU A 130 -0.54 11.47 3.18
C LEU A 130 0.85 11.92 3.62
N SER A 131 1.50 11.11 4.43
CA SER A 131 2.86 11.37 4.91
C SER A 131 3.73 10.15 4.63
N LEU A 132 4.94 10.38 4.14
CA LEU A 132 5.91 9.34 3.81
C LEU A 132 7.25 9.71 4.43
N TRP A 133 7.83 8.78 5.18
CA TRP A 133 9.13 8.97 5.83
C TRP A 133 10.08 7.85 5.40
N PRO A 134 11.29 8.20 4.89
CA PRO A 134 12.36 7.22 4.72
C PRO A 134 12.72 6.61 6.08
N MET A 135 12.87 5.29 6.14
CA MET A 135 13.35 4.60 7.33
C MET A 135 14.86 4.37 7.22
N GLN A 136 15.61 4.75 8.26
CA GLN A 136 17.04 4.50 8.31
C GLN A 136 17.34 3.04 8.64
N SER A 137 18.48 2.56 8.16
CA SER A 137 19.02 1.28 8.58
C SER A 137 19.30 1.30 10.09
N ILE A 138 18.90 0.24 10.79
CA ILE A 138 19.28 0.03 12.19
C ILE A 138 20.71 -0.50 12.34
N TRP A 139 21.33 -0.94 11.24
CA TRP A 139 22.72 -1.38 11.21
C TRP A 139 23.63 -0.16 11.13
N THR A 140 24.52 -0.01 12.12
CA THR A 140 25.67 0.90 12.07
C THR A 140 26.81 0.19 11.38
N THR A 141 26.93 0.37 10.06
CA THR A 141 28.16 0.06 9.32
C THR A 141 29.16 1.19 9.46
#